data_AF-A0A5N7DVK1-F1
#
_entry.id   AF-A0A5N7DVK1-F1
#
_cell.length_a   1.000
_cell.length_b   1.000
_cell.length_c   1.000
_cell.angle_alpha   90.00
_cell.angle_beta   90.00
_cell.angle_gamma   90.00
#
_symmetry.space_group_name_H-M   'P 1'
#
loop_
_entity.id
_entity.type
_entity.pdbx_description
1 polymer ?
#
loop_
_entity_poly.entity_id
_entity_poly.type
_entity_poly.pdbx_seq_one_letter_code
_entity_poly.pdbx_strand_id
1 'polypeptide(L)'
;MTTTDLNLGLNLLRLAPLVISTASVMCGIDQTTAIRPFAQPALAKAGGPVLPHWFPGFFDRTIAVVGASYPLAFGTALINTWKYGATLDPITKYFYWAGMVFSAGHFLYGPGAMKIIARICEKEEPGSKNTQATHEWLAMNFIRMLTVDGPGWIMYFCAVLSAVRFP
;
A
#
# COMPACT_ATOMS: atom_id res chain seq x y z
N MET A 1 -13.77 -21.28 -34.67
CA MET A 1 -13.16 -20.22 -33.84
C MET A 1 -14.21 -19.83 -32.82
N THR A 2 -14.19 -20.47 -31.65
CA THR A 2 -15.19 -20.27 -30.60
C THR A 2 -14.96 -18.92 -29.96
N THR A 3 -15.97 -18.05 -29.99
CA THR A 3 -16.07 -16.85 -29.18
C THR A 3 -15.91 -17.24 -27.72
N THR A 4 -14.69 -17.15 -27.21
CA THR A 4 -14.39 -17.24 -25.78
C THR A 4 -15.19 -16.12 -25.13
N ASP A 5 -16.26 -16.46 -24.42
CA ASP A 5 -17.14 -15.47 -23.79
C ASP A 5 -16.30 -14.47 -23.02
N LEU A 6 -16.34 -13.23 -23.51
CA LEU A 6 -15.63 -12.10 -22.92
C LEU A 6 -16.30 -11.80 -21.58
N ASN A 7 -15.91 -12.52 -20.52
CA ASN A 7 -16.48 -12.33 -19.20
C ASN A 7 -15.86 -11.09 -18.56
N LEU A 8 -16.41 -9.92 -18.93
CA LEU A 8 -15.98 -8.61 -18.44
C LEU A 8 -15.88 -8.60 -16.91
N GLY A 9 -16.86 -9.19 -16.21
CA GLY A 9 -16.86 -9.26 -14.75
C GLY A 9 -15.65 -10.02 -14.19
N LEU A 10 -15.30 -11.16 -14.78
CA LEU A 10 -14.12 -11.94 -14.39
C LEU A 10 -12.81 -11.19 -14.72
N ASN A 11 -12.73 -10.53 -15.87
CA ASN A 11 -11.57 -9.71 -16.23
C ASN A 11 -11.38 -8.53 -15.27
N LEU A 12 -12.47 -7.86 -14.87
CA LEU A 12 -12.42 -6.79 -13.87
C LEU A 12 -11.98 -7.31 -12.51
N LEU A 13 -12.49 -8.47 -12.08
CA LEU A 13 -12.05 -9.12 -10.84
C LEU A 13 -10.57 -9.49 -10.89
N ARG A 14 -10.07 -9.99 -12.02
CA ARG A 14 -8.66 -10.33 -12.22
C ARG A 14 -7.76 -9.09 -12.23
N LEU A 15 -8.24 -7.98 -12.78
CA LEU A 15 -7.54 -6.70 -12.79
C LEU A 15 -7.51 -6.02 -11.41
N ALA A 16 -8.56 -6.22 -10.59
CA ALA A 16 -8.76 -5.49 -9.35
C ALA A 16 -7.56 -5.50 -8.37
N PRO A 17 -6.88 -6.63 -8.08
CA PRO A 17 -5.74 -6.63 -7.18
C PRO A 17 -4.62 -5.67 -7.61
N LEU A 18 -4.34 -5.59 -8.92
CA LEU A 18 -3.32 -4.70 -9.46
C LEU A 18 -3.74 -3.23 -9.32
N VAL A 19 -4.97 -2.89 -9.69
CA VAL A 19 -5.47 -1.49 -9.59
C VAL A 19 -5.44 -1.02 -8.14
N ILE A 20 -5.93 -1.85 -7.22
CA ILE A 20 -5.98 -1.53 -5.80
C ILE A 20 -4.56 -1.42 -5.23
N SER A 21 -3.67 -2.37 -5.55
CA SER A 21 -2.27 -2.34 -5.11
C SER A 21 -1.51 -1.13 -5.67
N THR A 22 -1.81 -0.71 -6.91
CA THR A 22 -1.25 0.52 -7.50
C THR A 22 -1.65 1.73 -6.67
N ALA A 23 -2.92 1.83 -6.25
CA ALA A 23 -3.37 2.90 -5.36
C ALA A 23 -2.66 2.86 -4.00
N SER A 24 -2.42 1.66 -3.43
CA SER A 24 -1.66 1.51 -2.18
C SER A 24 -0.20 1.96 -2.31
N VAL A 25 0.48 1.58 -3.41
CA VAL A 25 1.85 2.01 -3.73
C VAL A 25 1.91 3.53 -3.90
N MET A 26 0.97 4.10 -4.66
CA MET A 26 0.89 5.55 -4.84
C MET A 26 0.65 6.27 -3.51
N CYS A 27 -0.23 5.77 -2.66
CA CYS A 27 -0.44 6.30 -1.32
C CYS A 27 0.86 6.30 -0.49
N GLY A 28 1.70 5.26 -0.59
CA GLY A 28 3.02 5.22 0.06
C GLY A 28 4.02 6.25 -0.50
N ILE A 29 3.97 6.51 -1.81
CA ILE A 29 4.77 7.55 -2.46
C ILE A 29 4.30 8.94 -2.02
N ASP A 30 2.98 9.18 -2.02
CA ASP A 30 2.38 10.45 -1.61
C ASP A 30 2.70 10.78 -0.15
N GLN A 31 2.70 9.78 0.74
CA GLN A 31 3.17 9.95 2.11
C GLN A 31 4.63 10.43 2.16
N THR A 32 5.52 9.81 1.38
CA THR A 32 6.92 10.26 1.30
C THR A 32 7.00 11.70 0.81
N THR A 33 6.27 12.04 -0.24
CA THR A 33 6.26 13.38 -0.84
C THR A 33 5.74 14.45 0.12
N ALA A 34 4.63 14.18 0.82
CA ALA A 34 4.02 15.11 1.75
C ALA A 34 4.85 15.32 3.02
N ILE A 35 5.52 14.27 3.49
CA ILE A 35 6.18 14.26 4.80
C ILE A 35 7.66 14.65 4.70
N ARG A 36 8.35 14.29 3.62
CA ARG A 36 9.79 14.56 3.42
C ARG A 36 10.21 16.02 3.65
N PRO A 37 9.42 17.05 3.30
CA PRO A 37 9.78 18.43 3.60
C PRO A 37 10.03 18.68 5.09
N PHE A 38 9.22 18.11 5.99
CA PHE A 38 9.37 18.27 7.44
C PHE A 38 10.65 17.64 7.99
N ALA A 39 11.27 16.71 7.25
CA ALA A 39 12.55 16.09 7.57
C ALA A 39 13.77 16.85 7.01
N GLN A 40 13.57 17.95 6.26
CA GLN A 40 14.69 18.75 5.74
C GLN A 40 15.14 19.79 6.77
N PRO A 41 16.44 20.06 6.94
CA PRO A 41 16.94 21.00 7.95
C PRO A 41 16.27 22.38 7.91
N ALA A 42 15.99 22.90 6.71
CA ALA A 42 15.35 24.19 6.51
C ALA A 42 13.94 24.28 7.12
N LEU A 43 13.15 23.22 7.00
CA LEU A 43 11.77 23.18 7.48
C LEU A 43 11.63 22.45 8.82
N ALA A 44 12.60 21.62 9.21
CA ALA A 44 12.59 20.86 10.47
C ALA A 44 12.37 21.76 11.69
N LYS A 45 13.04 22.91 11.75
CA LYS A 45 12.96 23.84 12.88
C LYS A 45 11.60 24.56 12.95
N ALA A 46 11.07 24.99 11.81
CA ALA A 46 9.83 25.76 11.75
C ALA A 46 8.57 24.87 11.71
N GLY A 47 8.65 23.73 11.02
CA GLY A 47 7.56 22.78 10.82
C GLY A 47 7.43 21.73 11.91
N GLY A 48 8.50 21.45 12.66
CA GLY A 48 8.46 20.50 13.79
C GLY A 48 7.31 20.76 14.77
N PRO A 49 7.11 22.00 15.24
CA PRO A 49 5.99 22.33 16.13
C PRO A 49 4.59 22.24 15.47
N VAL A 50 4.53 22.27 14.14
CA VAL A 50 3.28 22.19 13.36
C VAL A 50 2.85 20.75 13.13
N LEU A 51 3.79 19.80 13.06
CA LEU A 51 3.55 18.39 12.80
C LEU A 51 2.42 17.77 13.65
N PRO A 52 2.36 17.97 14.99
CA PRO A 52 1.32 17.35 15.83
C PRO A 52 -0.11 17.81 15.52
N HIS A 53 -0.25 18.92 14.80
CA HIS A 53 -1.52 19.52 14.43
C HIS A 53 -1.89 19.17 12.98
N TRP A 54 -0.90 19.18 12.08
CA TRP A 54 -1.10 18.88 10.67
C TRP A 54 -1.22 17.37 10.40
N PHE A 55 -0.36 16.56 11.03
CA PHE A 55 -0.24 15.14 10.74
C PHE A 55 -1.52 14.34 10.99
N PRO A 56 -2.30 14.56 12.07
CA PRO A 56 -3.58 13.85 12.26
C PRO A 56 -4.54 14.02 11.08
N GLY A 57 -4.71 15.25 10.58
CA GLY A 57 -5.61 15.52 9.43
C GLY A 57 -5.14 14.84 8.13
N PHE A 58 -3.83 14.76 7.92
CA PHE A 58 -3.24 13.99 6.82
C PHE A 58 -3.42 12.47 7.02
N PHE A 59 -3.17 11.99 8.24
CA PHE A 59 -3.17 10.57 8.58
C PHE A 59 -4.57 9.97 8.54
N ASP A 60 -5.60 10.67 9.03
CA ASP A 60 -6.99 10.20 9.04
C ASP A 60 -7.48 9.81 7.64
N ARG A 61 -7.06 10.56 6.61
CA ARG A 61 -7.37 10.25 5.21
C ARG A 61 -6.54 9.08 4.70
N THR A 62 -5.25 9.09 4.99
CA THR A 62 -4.29 8.08 4.54
C THR A 62 -4.62 6.69 5.12
N ILE A 63 -4.96 6.60 6.41
CA ILE A 63 -5.26 5.34 7.07
C ILE A 63 -6.57 4.73 6.55
N ALA A 64 -7.55 5.54 6.15
CA ALA A 64 -8.76 5.03 5.51
C ALA A 64 -8.45 4.37 4.16
N VAL A 65 -7.58 4.98 3.35
CA VAL A 65 -7.13 4.39 2.07
C VAL A 65 -6.38 3.08 2.31
N VAL A 66 -5.46 3.05 3.27
CA VAL A 66 -4.68 1.84 3.62
C VAL A 66 -5.61 0.75 4.17
N GLY A 67 -6.50 1.10 5.11
CA GLY A 67 -7.46 0.19 5.73
C GLY A 67 -8.46 -0.41 4.74
N ALA A 68 -8.76 0.26 3.63
CA ALA A 68 -9.59 -0.29 2.56
C ALA A 68 -8.78 -1.08 1.53
N SER A 69 -7.67 -0.51 1.04
CA SER A 69 -6.97 -1.05 -0.14
C SER A 69 -6.31 -2.40 0.11
N TYR A 70 -5.60 -2.61 1.22
CA TYR A 70 -4.94 -3.90 1.47
C TYR A 70 -5.93 -5.05 1.66
N PRO A 71 -7.01 -4.91 2.45
CA PRO A 71 -8.02 -5.98 2.55
C PRO A 71 -8.75 -6.24 1.23
N LEU A 72 -9.01 -5.21 0.42
CA LEU A 72 -9.66 -5.39 -0.88
C LEU A 72 -8.75 -6.07 -1.90
N ALA A 73 -7.46 -5.71 -1.97
CA ALA A 73 -6.48 -6.40 -2.81
C ALA A 73 -6.33 -7.87 -2.39
N PHE A 74 -6.23 -8.12 -1.07
CA PHE A 74 -6.21 -9.46 -0.52
C PHE A 74 -7.46 -10.25 -0.90
N GLY A 75 -8.65 -9.69 -0.66
CA GLY A 75 -9.93 -10.37 -0.92
C GLY A 75 -10.15 -10.67 -2.39
N THR A 76 -9.85 -9.72 -3.28
CA THR A 76 -9.98 -9.95 -4.72
C THR A 76 -8.97 -10.97 -5.24
N ALA A 77 -7.73 -10.97 -4.75
CA ALA A 77 -6.74 -12.00 -5.08
C ALA A 77 -7.12 -13.38 -4.55
N LEU A 78 -7.70 -13.45 -3.34
CA LEU A 78 -8.22 -14.69 -2.77
C LEU A 78 -9.37 -15.26 -3.62
N ILE A 79 -10.32 -14.43 -4.07
CA ILE A 79 -11.40 -14.89 -4.93
C ILE A 79 -10.83 -15.39 -6.28
N ASN A 80 -9.87 -14.70 -6.88
CA ASN A 80 -9.20 -15.16 -8.11
C ASN A 80 -8.51 -16.51 -7.94
N THR A 81 -7.85 -16.77 -6.80
CA THR A 81 -7.08 -18.00 -6.56
C THR A 81 -7.90 -19.16 -6.01
N TRP A 82 -8.89 -18.89 -5.16
CA TRP A 82 -9.71 -19.91 -4.51
C TRP A 82 -10.91 -20.28 -5.36
N LYS A 83 -11.77 -19.30 -5.68
CA LYS A 83 -13.02 -19.54 -6.40
C LYS A 83 -12.78 -19.76 -7.90
N TYR A 84 -11.92 -18.94 -8.51
CA TYR A 84 -11.65 -19.02 -9.95
C TYR A 84 -10.29 -19.64 -10.28
N GLY A 85 -9.58 -20.19 -9.29
CA GLY A 85 -8.21 -20.68 -9.48
C GLY A 85 -8.09 -21.85 -10.46
N ALA A 86 -9.13 -22.65 -10.64
CA ALA A 86 -9.16 -23.73 -11.63
C ALA A 86 -9.13 -23.22 -13.09
N THR A 87 -9.42 -21.94 -13.30
CA THR A 87 -9.38 -21.27 -14.62
C THR A 87 -8.05 -20.59 -14.92
N LEU A 88 -7.09 -20.69 -14.00
CA LEU A 88 -5.76 -20.08 -14.10
C LEU A 88 -4.71 -21.19 -14.28
N ASP A 89 -3.69 -20.93 -15.10
CA ASP A 89 -2.52 -21.80 -15.10
C ASP A 89 -1.76 -21.69 -13.76
N PRO A 90 -0.92 -22.68 -13.42
CA PRO A 90 -0.23 -22.72 -12.12
C PRO A 90 0.62 -21.49 -11.82
N ILE A 91 1.26 -20.89 -12.83
CA ILE A 91 2.16 -19.74 -12.65
C ILE A 91 1.33 -18.49 -12.35
N THR A 92 0.27 -18.24 -13.12
CA THR A 92 -0.66 -17.14 -12.86
C THR A 92 -1.30 -17.23 -11.46
N LYS A 93 -1.71 -18.44 -11.06
CA LYS A 93 -2.25 -18.68 -9.71
C LYS A 93 -1.22 -18.38 -8.63
N TYR A 94 0.05 -18.78 -8.84
CA TYR A 94 1.15 -18.46 -7.93
C TYR A 94 1.35 -16.95 -7.80
N PHE A 95 1.34 -16.18 -8.89
CA PHE A 95 1.48 -14.73 -8.83
C PHE A 95 0.38 -14.05 -8.01
N TYR A 96 -0.89 -14.42 -8.19
CA TYR A 96 -1.95 -13.88 -7.34
C TYR A 96 -1.77 -14.25 -5.86
N TRP A 97 -1.37 -15.50 -5.58
CA TRP A 97 -1.14 -15.96 -4.22
C TRP A 97 0.03 -15.23 -3.56
N ALA A 98 1.15 -15.08 -4.26
CA ALA A 98 2.33 -14.35 -3.78
C ALA A 98 2.00 -12.88 -3.52
N GLY A 99 1.30 -12.21 -4.45
CA GLY A 99 0.84 -10.83 -4.26
C GLY A 99 -0.08 -10.67 -3.05
N MET A 100 -0.96 -11.65 -2.82
CA MET A 100 -1.83 -11.70 -1.63
C MET A 100 -1.03 -11.82 -0.33
N VAL A 101 0.00 -12.67 -0.30
CA VAL A 101 0.88 -12.83 0.88
C VAL A 101 1.65 -11.54 1.16
N PHE A 102 2.21 -10.89 0.15
CA PHE A 102 2.89 -9.60 0.31
C PHE A 102 1.93 -8.50 0.79
N SER A 103 0.70 -8.46 0.27
CA SER A 103 -0.32 -7.51 0.72
C SER A 103 -0.70 -7.72 2.19
N ALA A 104 -0.77 -8.97 2.64
CA ALA A 104 -0.94 -9.27 4.07
C ALA A 104 0.31 -8.88 4.89
N GLY A 105 1.50 -9.04 4.32
CA GLY A 105 2.79 -8.65 4.91
C GLY A 105 2.88 -7.17 5.26
N HIS A 106 2.12 -6.30 4.59
CA HIS A 106 1.99 -4.89 4.96
C HIS A 106 1.67 -4.69 6.45
N PHE A 107 0.77 -5.50 7.00
CA PHE A 107 0.29 -5.36 8.37
C PHE A 107 1.33 -5.71 9.43
N LEU A 108 2.43 -6.39 9.06
CA LEU A 108 3.55 -6.64 9.96
C LEU A 108 4.21 -5.34 10.44
N TYR A 109 4.13 -4.28 9.64
CA TYR A 109 4.66 -2.95 9.99
C TYR A 109 3.71 -2.14 10.89
N GLY A 110 2.44 -2.55 11.03
CA GLY A 110 1.39 -1.80 11.72
C GLY A 110 1.77 -1.38 13.15
N PRO A 111 2.20 -2.29 14.04
CA PRO A 111 2.56 -1.93 15.41
C PRO A 111 3.71 -0.92 15.51
N GLY A 112 4.74 -1.05 14.66
CA GLY A 112 5.85 -0.10 14.59
C GLY A 112 5.39 1.25 14.04
N ALA A 113 4.57 1.22 13.00
CA ALA A 113 4.00 2.41 12.37
C ALA A 113 3.20 3.25 13.36
N MET A 114 2.30 2.62 14.12
CA MET A 114 1.46 3.33 15.09
C MET A 114 2.28 4.00 16.21
N LYS A 115 3.40 3.37 16.64
CA LYS A 115 4.32 3.98 17.62
C LYS A 115 5.03 5.21 17.07
N ILE A 116 5.44 5.18 15.79
CA ILE A 116 6.06 6.34 15.14
C ILE A 116 5.03 7.45 14.97
N ILE A 117 3.83 7.13 14.50
CA ILE A 117 2.71 8.08 14.33
C ILE A 117 2.39 8.77 15.65
N ALA A 118 2.28 8.02 16.75
CA ALA A 118 2.02 8.60 18.07
C ALA A 118 3.07 9.66 18.44
N ARG A 119 4.35 9.40 18.17
CA ARG A 119 5.43 10.37 18.40
C ARG A 119 5.39 11.57 17.45
N ILE A 120 4.96 11.39 16.20
CA ILE A 120 4.74 12.54 15.30
C ILE A 120 3.60 13.41 15.84
N CYS A 121 2.55 12.80 16.38
CA CYS A 121 1.37 13.47 16.93
C CYS A 121 1.54 14.01 18.36
N GLU A 122 2.70 13.79 19.01
CA GLU A 122 2.95 14.21 20.39
C GLU A 122 2.93 15.74 20.52
N LYS A 123 2.12 16.26 21.46
CA LYS A 123 1.86 17.69 21.65
C LYS A 123 2.52 18.29 22.88
N GLU A 124 3.01 17.47 23.82
CA GLU A 124 3.61 17.96 25.07
C GLU A 124 4.91 18.73 24.83
N GLU A 125 5.78 18.21 23.96
CA GLU A 125 7.06 18.83 23.60
C GLU A 125 7.23 18.91 22.08
N PRO A 126 6.48 19.80 21.41
CA PRO A 126 6.40 19.83 19.96
C PRO A 126 7.71 20.42 19.37
N GLY A 127 8.18 19.84 18.26
CA GLY A 127 9.41 20.28 17.59
C GLY A 127 10.32 19.12 17.20
N SER A 128 11.54 19.10 17.75
CA SER A 128 12.62 18.21 17.30
C SER A 128 12.27 16.72 17.40
N LYS A 129 11.53 16.30 18.43
CA LYS A 129 11.11 14.91 18.61
C LYS A 129 10.13 14.46 17.52
N ASN A 130 9.18 15.31 17.13
CA ASN A 130 8.25 15.02 16.04
C ASN A 130 8.98 14.95 14.69
N THR A 131 9.93 15.85 14.46
CA THR A 131 10.77 15.80 13.26
C THR A 131 11.63 14.54 13.21
N GLN A 132 12.22 14.12 14.34
CA GLN A 132 12.95 12.86 14.41
C GLN A 132 12.05 11.65 14.07
N ALA A 133 10.84 11.60 14.64
CA ALA A 133 9.87 10.55 14.32
C ALA A 133 9.47 10.58 12.84
N THR A 134 9.51 11.74 12.20
CA THR A 134 9.29 11.89 10.77
C THR A 134 10.39 11.20 9.94
N HIS A 135 11.65 11.28 10.35
CA HIS A 135 12.74 10.53 9.68
C HIS A 135 12.54 9.01 9.80
N GLU A 136 12.14 8.55 10.99
CA GLU A 136 11.86 7.12 11.21
C GLU A 136 10.67 6.65 10.36
N TRP A 137 9.63 7.48 10.24
CA TRP A 137 8.49 7.20 9.36
C TRP A 137 8.93 7.03 7.91
N LEU A 138 9.73 7.98 7.38
CA LEU A 138 10.22 7.93 6.01
C LEU A 138 11.07 6.68 5.76
N ALA A 139 11.93 6.30 6.71
CA ALA A 139 12.73 5.09 6.62
C ALA A 139 11.87 3.83 6.61
N MET A 140 10.93 3.70 7.55
CA MET A 140 10.03 2.55 7.62
C MET A 140 9.11 2.48 6.39
N ASN A 141 8.57 3.61 5.93
CA ASN A 141 7.72 3.68 4.74
C ASN A 141 8.49 3.20 3.50
N PHE A 142 9.75 3.64 3.34
CA PHE A 142 10.61 3.16 2.25
C PHE A 142 10.89 1.66 2.35
N ILE A 143 11.26 1.17 3.54
CA ILE A 143 11.54 -0.26 3.76
C ILE A 143 10.30 -1.09 3.43
N ARG A 144 9.13 -0.73 3.96
CA ARG A 144 7.86 -1.42 3.71
C ARG A 144 7.51 -1.42 2.21
N MET A 145 7.68 -0.28 1.54
CA MET A 145 7.46 -0.17 0.09
C MET A 145 8.38 -1.12 -0.69
N LEU A 146 9.63 -1.27 -0.26
CA LEU A 146 10.61 -2.12 -0.94
C LEU A 146 10.42 -3.61 -0.66
N THR A 147 10.01 -3.99 0.56
CA THR A 147 9.98 -5.39 1.00
C THR A 147 8.62 -6.05 0.84
N VAL A 148 7.52 -5.29 0.87
CA VAL A 148 6.16 -5.84 0.81
C VAL A 148 5.31 -5.19 -0.27
N ASP A 149 5.14 -3.86 -0.26
CA ASP A 149 4.14 -3.22 -1.14
C ASP A 149 4.56 -3.32 -2.61
N GLY A 150 5.82 -3.02 -2.94
CA GLY A 150 6.39 -3.11 -4.28
C GLY A 150 6.46 -4.54 -4.82
N PRO A 151 7.03 -5.51 -4.10
CA PRO A 151 7.00 -6.92 -4.51
C PRO A 151 5.57 -7.45 -4.71
N GLY A 152 4.63 -7.11 -3.82
CA GLY A 152 3.22 -7.48 -3.97
C GLY A 152 2.61 -6.92 -5.26
N TRP A 153 2.86 -5.64 -5.54
CA TRP A 153 2.44 -4.99 -6.78
C TRP A 153 3.03 -5.69 -8.03
N ILE A 154 4.32 -6.03 -8.03
CA ILE A 154 4.96 -6.75 -9.14
C ILE A 154 4.28 -8.10 -9.38
N MET A 155 3.97 -8.85 -8.31
CA MET A 155 3.28 -10.12 -8.43
C MET A 155 1.89 -9.96 -9.04
N TYR A 156 1.11 -8.98 -8.60
CA TYR A 156 -0.20 -8.71 -9.23
C TYR A 156 -0.08 -8.22 -10.67
N PHE A 157 0.94 -7.45 -11.00
CA PHE A 157 1.20 -7.02 -12.37
C PHE A 157 1.44 -8.22 -13.28
N CYS A 158 2.33 -9.13 -12.88
CA CYS A 158 2.58 -10.39 -13.60
C CYS A 158 1.33 -11.24 -13.72
N ALA A 159 0.53 -11.37 -12.66
CA ALA A 159 -0.73 -12.11 -12.68
C ALA A 159 -1.73 -11.54 -13.69
N VAL A 160 -1.87 -10.21 -13.76
CA VAL A 160 -2.79 -9.56 -14.70
C VAL A 160 -2.33 -9.75 -16.14
N LEU A 161 -1.04 -9.57 -16.42
CA LEU A 161 -0.47 -9.77 -17.76
C LEU A 161 -0.72 -11.18 -18.30
N SER A 162 -0.74 -12.19 -17.43
CA SER A 162 -0.99 -13.58 -17.82
C SER A 162 -2.47 -13.97 -17.80
N ALA A 163 -3.29 -13.37 -16.93
CA ALA A 163 -4.69 -13.77 -16.72
C ALA A 163 -5.73 -12.99 -17.53
N VAL A 164 -5.45 -11.73 -17.87
CA VAL A 164 -6.44 -10.81 -18.43
C VAL A 164 -6.24 -10.67 -19.93
N ARG A 165 -7.33 -10.80 -20.69
CA ARG A 165 -7.36 -10.51 -22.12
C ARG A 165 -8.38 -9.40 -22.38
N PHE A 166 -7.90 -8.26 -22.87
CA PHE A 166 -8.74 -7.22 -23.43
C PHE A 166 -8.79 -7.38 -24.96
N PRO A 167 -9.93 -7.05 -25.60
CA PRO A 167 -10.03 -7.04 -27.06
C PRO A 167 -9.05 -6.08 -27.72
#